data_AF-A0A0B7A531-F1
#
_entry.id   AF-A0A0B7A531-F1
#
_cell.length_a   1.000
_cell.length_b   1.000
_cell.length_c   1.000
_cell.angle_alpha   90.00
_cell.angle_beta   90.00
_cell.angle_gamma   90.00
#
_symmetry.space_group_name_H-M   'P 1'
#
loop_
_entity.id
_entity.type
_entity.pdbx_description
1 polymer ?
#
loop_
_entity_poly.entity_id
_entity_poly.type
_entity_poly.pdbx_seq_one_letter_code
_entity_poly.pdbx_strand_id
1 'polypeptide(L)'
;MSWFKRGSERRSPESLDQPQSDIDPNTCFEVFQNHWKQAWTVISSLDRKNTAVNGQATADGVEAVLRNLEQMVTLLASENDDGGLPGPILRFVMESELLDKVCSWCSVNVSAHEK
;
A
#
# COMPACT_ATOMS: atom_id res chain seq x y z
N MET A 1 7.08 52.64 26.96
CA MET A 1 6.54 52.86 25.60
C MET A 1 5.44 51.84 25.36
N SER A 2 4.30 52.32 24.89
CA SER A 2 3.00 51.63 24.82
C SER A 2 2.93 50.63 23.67
N TRP A 3 2.49 49.39 23.94
CA TRP A 3 1.98 48.48 22.91
C TRP A 3 0.90 47.57 23.48
N PHE A 4 -0.12 48.18 24.11
CA PHE A 4 -1.41 47.55 24.35
C PHE A 4 -2.45 48.18 23.41
N LYS A 5 -2.84 47.47 22.34
CA LYS A 5 -4.22 47.47 21.82
C LYS A 5 -4.48 46.40 20.76
N ARG A 6 -5.01 45.28 21.25
CA ARG A 6 -6.21 44.57 20.77
C ARG A 6 -6.58 44.69 19.27
N GLY A 7 -6.34 43.61 18.53
CA GLY A 7 -7.11 43.22 17.35
C GLY A 7 -7.61 41.80 17.57
N SER A 8 -8.93 41.65 17.71
CA SER A 8 -9.62 40.37 17.86
C SER A 8 -9.90 39.81 16.46
N GLU A 9 -8.91 39.21 15.81
CA GLU A 9 -9.15 38.46 14.58
C GLU A 9 -9.52 37.02 14.97
N ARG A 10 -10.79 36.68 14.77
CA ARG A 10 -11.26 35.30 14.78
C ARG A 10 -10.53 34.56 13.66
N ARG A 11 -9.50 33.79 13.97
CA ARG A 11 -9.08 32.71 13.08
C ARG A 11 -10.06 31.56 13.25
N SER A 12 -11.00 31.48 12.32
CA SER A 12 -11.63 30.21 11.97
C SER A 12 -10.53 29.16 11.77
N PRO A 13 -10.67 27.92 12.26
CA PRO A 13 -9.77 26.86 11.84
C PRO A 13 -9.99 26.66 10.34
N GLU A 14 -8.96 27.01 9.57
CA GLU A 14 -8.84 26.75 8.15
C GLU A 14 -9.25 25.30 7.86
N SER A 15 -10.10 25.18 6.85
CA SER A 15 -10.51 23.94 6.22
C SER A 15 -9.32 23.01 6.01
N LEU A 16 -9.51 21.74 6.36
CA LEU A 16 -8.66 20.62 5.98
C LEU A 16 -8.67 20.48 4.45
N ASP A 17 -7.92 21.33 3.77
CA ASP A 17 -7.59 21.20 2.35
C ASP A 17 -6.06 21.13 2.28
N GLN A 18 -5.52 19.97 2.70
CA GLN A 18 -4.15 19.64 2.33
C GLN A 18 -4.17 19.41 0.82
N PRO A 19 -3.34 20.11 0.03
CA PRO A 19 -3.19 19.76 -1.37
C PRO A 19 -2.49 18.40 -1.41
N GLN A 20 -3.24 17.32 -1.63
CA GLN A 20 -2.70 16.05 -2.14
C GLN A 20 -2.33 16.18 -3.64
N SER A 21 -2.14 17.41 -4.14
CA SER A 21 -2.08 17.73 -5.57
C SER A 21 -0.71 17.56 -6.23
N ASP A 22 0.30 17.00 -5.56
CA ASP A 22 1.67 16.99 -6.11
C ASP A 22 2.44 15.66 -5.91
N ILE A 23 1.74 14.55 -5.63
CA ILE A 23 2.41 13.25 -5.69
C ILE A 23 2.27 12.72 -7.11
N ASP A 24 3.40 12.71 -7.82
CA ASP A 24 3.51 12.17 -9.17
C ASP A 24 2.98 10.71 -9.21
N PRO A 25 1.98 10.40 -10.06
CA PRO A 25 1.40 9.06 -10.16
C PRO A 25 2.43 7.97 -10.45
N ASN A 26 3.49 8.31 -11.18
CA ASN A 26 4.57 7.38 -11.47
C ASN A 26 5.39 7.05 -10.22
N THR A 27 5.58 8.00 -9.30
CA THR A 27 6.18 7.77 -7.98
C THR A 27 5.34 6.81 -7.14
N CYS A 28 4.01 6.99 -7.09
CA CYS A 28 3.11 6.05 -6.40
C CYS A 28 3.21 4.64 -7.01
N PHE A 29 3.29 4.55 -8.34
CA PHE A 29 3.44 3.30 -9.04
C PHE A 29 4.77 2.59 -8.72
N GLU A 30 5.89 3.31 -8.68
CA GLU A 30 7.19 2.73 -8.29
C GLU A 30 7.18 2.20 -6.85
N VAL A 31 6.56 2.94 -5.92
CA VAL A 31 6.40 2.49 -4.53
C VAL A 31 5.52 1.24 -4.46
N PHE A 32 4.43 1.20 -5.23
CA PHE A 32 3.57 0.02 -5.36
C PHE A 32 4.38 -1.20 -5.86
N GLN A 33 5.18 -1.04 -6.91
CA GLN A 33 6.02 -2.11 -7.44
C GLN A 33 7.06 -2.59 -6.42
N ASN A 34 7.61 -1.68 -5.62
CA ASN A 34 8.55 -2.02 -4.56
C ASN A 34 7.89 -2.85 -3.44
N HIS A 35 6.68 -2.48 -3.00
CA HIS A 35 5.91 -3.29 -2.05
C HIS A 35 5.56 -4.65 -2.62
N TRP A 36 5.16 -4.70 -3.89
CA TRP A 36 4.90 -5.97 -4.56
C TRP A 36 6.13 -6.86 -4.60
N LYS A 37 7.30 -6.31 -4.95
CA LYS A 37 8.56 -7.05 -4.97
C LYS A 37 8.88 -7.64 -3.59
N GLN A 38 8.69 -6.87 -2.52
CA GLN A 38 8.90 -7.35 -1.15
C GLN A 38 7.93 -8.48 -0.79
N ALA A 39 6.63 -8.30 -1.03
CA ALA A 39 5.65 -9.36 -0.82
C ALA A 39 5.99 -10.63 -1.63
N TRP A 40 6.35 -10.44 -2.90
CA TRP A 40 6.69 -11.52 -3.81
C TRP A 40 7.91 -12.31 -3.34
N THR A 41 8.92 -11.69 -2.73
CA THR A 41 10.08 -12.43 -2.19
C THR A 41 9.69 -13.45 -1.12
N VAL A 42 8.68 -13.15 -0.30
CA VAL A 42 8.15 -14.10 0.68
C VAL A 42 7.25 -15.13 -0.01
N ILE A 43 6.35 -14.68 -0.90
CA ILE A 43 5.39 -15.56 -1.60
C ILE A 43 6.11 -16.62 -2.45
N SER A 44 7.19 -16.24 -3.12
CA SER A 44 8.01 -17.12 -3.97
C SER A 44 9.05 -17.91 -3.19
N SER A 45 8.99 -17.90 -1.85
CA SER A 45 9.90 -18.63 -0.95
C SER A 45 11.38 -18.26 -1.13
N LEU A 46 11.66 -17.07 -1.70
CA LEU A 46 13.01 -16.54 -1.85
C LEU A 46 13.55 -16.00 -0.52
N ASP A 47 12.65 -15.52 0.34
CA ASP A 47 13.00 -15.08 1.69
C ASP A 47 13.02 -16.25 2.68
N ARG A 48 14.21 -16.85 2.85
CA ARG A 48 14.45 -17.97 3.77
C ARG A 48 14.18 -17.63 5.24
N LYS A 49 14.15 -16.35 5.63
CA LYS A 49 13.84 -15.96 7.02
C LYS A 49 12.35 -16.06 7.30
N ASN A 50 11.55 -15.74 6.28
CA ASN A 50 10.10 -15.66 6.35
C ASN A 50 9.39 -16.89 5.76
N THR A 51 10.16 -17.90 5.34
CA THR A 51 9.66 -19.16 4.78
C THR A 51 10.12 -20.33 5.64
N ALA A 52 9.17 -21.14 6.09
CA ALA A 52 9.41 -22.37 6.84
C ALA A 52 9.93 -23.50 5.93
N VAL A 53 10.49 -24.53 6.57
CA VAL A 53 11.14 -25.68 5.90
C VAL A 53 10.18 -26.49 5.02
N ASN A 54 8.88 -26.44 5.31
CA ASN A 54 7.83 -27.10 4.54
C ASN A 54 7.28 -26.25 3.37
N GLY A 55 7.87 -25.08 3.10
CA GLY A 55 7.46 -24.17 2.03
C GLY A 55 6.27 -23.26 2.38
N GLN A 56 5.78 -23.30 3.63
CA GLN A 56 4.80 -22.33 4.13
C GLN A 56 5.50 -21.09 4.65
N ALA A 57 4.82 -19.94 4.65
CA ALA A 57 5.35 -18.73 5.27
C ALA A 57 5.29 -18.84 6.80
N THR A 58 6.27 -18.26 7.48
CA THR A 58 6.22 -18.07 8.93
C THR A 58 5.18 -17.03 9.31
N ALA A 59 4.79 -16.93 10.58
CA ALA A 59 3.88 -15.87 11.04
C ALA A 59 4.40 -14.46 10.67
N ASP A 60 5.70 -14.21 10.87
CA ASP A 60 6.35 -12.97 10.47
C ASP A 60 6.32 -12.77 8.94
N GLY A 61 6.47 -13.84 8.17
CA GLY A 61 6.35 -13.81 6.72
C GLY A 61 4.94 -13.47 6.25
N VAL A 62 3.92 -14.03 6.90
CA VAL A 62 2.51 -13.71 6.62
C VAL A 62 2.22 -12.25 6.91
N GLU A 63 2.63 -11.76 8.08
CA GLU A 63 2.49 -10.36 8.48
C GLU A 63 3.22 -9.41 7.52
N ALA A 64 4.43 -9.77 7.07
CA ALA A 64 5.18 -8.99 6.11
C ALA A 64 4.47 -8.89 4.75
N VAL A 65 3.88 -9.99 4.28
CA VAL A 65 3.06 -10.00 3.05
C VAL A 65 1.82 -9.13 3.22
N LEU A 66 1.06 -9.31 4.31
CA LEU A 66 -0.14 -8.53 4.61
C LEU A 66 0.15 -7.03 4.66
N ARG A 67 1.18 -6.61 5.38
CA ARG A 67 1.59 -5.20 5.47
C ARG A 67 1.91 -4.61 4.10
N ASN A 68 2.65 -5.34 3.25
CA ASN A 68 2.95 -4.85 1.90
C ASN A 68 1.68 -4.75 1.05
N LEU A 69 0.77 -5.73 1.15
CA LEU A 69 -0.51 -5.70 0.46
C LEU A 69 -1.40 -4.54 0.93
N GLU A 70 -1.44 -4.23 2.23
CA GLU A 70 -2.17 -3.08 2.76
C GLU A 70 -1.66 -1.75 2.18
N GLN A 71 -0.33 -1.58 2.09
CA GLN A 71 0.26 -0.39 1.47
C GLN A 71 -0.04 -0.33 -0.03
N MET A 72 0.02 -1.46 -0.73
CA MET A 72 -0.37 -1.55 -2.14
C MET A 72 -1.84 -1.17 -2.37
N VAL A 73 -2.75 -1.67 -1.53
CA VAL A 73 -4.18 -1.33 -1.59
C VAL A 73 -4.40 0.14 -1.27
N THR A 74 -3.66 0.71 -0.31
CA THR A 74 -3.73 2.14 0.01
C THR A 74 -3.32 3.01 -1.18
N LEU A 75 -2.23 2.65 -1.87
CA LEU A 75 -1.75 3.34 -3.06
C LEU A 75 -2.74 3.22 -4.22
N LEU A 76 -3.30 2.02 -4.44
CA LEU A 76 -4.30 1.78 -5.47
C LEU A 76 -5.60 2.56 -5.19
N ALA A 77 -6.07 2.60 -3.94
CA ALA A 77 -7.28 3.33 -3.57
C ALA A 77 -7.11 4.85 -3.60
N SER A 78 -5.87 5.33 -3.44
CA SER A 78 -5.53 6.75 -3.55
C SER A 78 -5.19 7.16 -4.98
N GLU A 79 -5.24 6.23 -5.94
CA GLU A 79 -4.99 6.52 -7.34
C GLU A 79 -6.19 7.27 -7.93
N ASN A 80 -5.94 8.46 -8.45
CA ASN A 80 -6.94 9.22 -9.20
C ASN A 80 -7.05 8.67 -10.62
N ASP A 81 -8.26 8.64 -11.17
CA ASP A 81 -8.46 8.35 -12.58
C ASP A 81 -7.96 9.52 -13.44
N ASP A 82 -7.26 9.20 -14.53
CA ASP A 82 -6.85 10.21 -15.51
C ASP A 82 -7.99 10.39 -16.53
N GLY A 83 -9.00 11.17 -16.16
CA GLY A 83 -10.14 11.48 -17.03
C GLY A 83 -11.00 10.26 -17.38
N GLY A 84 -11.23 9.37 -16.42
CA GLY A 84 -11.99 8.14 -16.57
C GLY A 84 -11.18 6.93 -17.03
N LEU A 85 -9.86 7.08 -17.23
CA LEU A 85 -8.96 5.99 -17.56
C LEU A 85 -8.31 5.42 -16.30
N PRO A 86 -8.06 4.09 -16.25
CA PRO A 86 -7.32 3.48 -15.15
C PRO A 86 -5.91 4.07 -15.10
N GLY A 87 -5.53 4.51 -13.90
CA GLY A 87 -4.18 4.99 -13.62
C GLY A 87 -3.14 3.86 -13.73
N PRO A 88 -1.85 4.21 -13.60
CA PRO A 88 -0.75 3.27 -13.82
C PRO A 88 -0.81 2.03 -12.90
N ILE A 89 -1.22 2.18 -11.65
CA ILE A 89 -1.32 1.09 -10.68
C ILE A 89 -2.47 0.16 -11.07
N LEU A 90 -3.68 0.69 -11.27
CA LEU A 90 -4.83 -0.14 -11.63
C LEU A 90 -4.59 -0.87 -12.95
N ARG A 91 -3.99 -0.21 -13.95
CA ARG A 91 -3.61 -0.83 -15.23
C ARG A 91 -2.64 -1.99 -15.01
N PHE A 92 -1.60 -1.78 -14.22
CA PHE A 92 -0.66 -2.84 -13.89
C PHE A 92 -1.33 -4.02 -13.16
N VAL A 93 -2.22 -3.77 -12.22
CA VAL A 93 -2.96 -4.83 -11.51
C VAL A 93 -3.84 -5.62 -12.48
N MET A 94 -4.48 -4.96 -13.44
CA MET A 94 -5.30 -5.63 -14.47
C MET A 94 -4.49 -6.46 -15.46
N GLU A 95 -3.28 -6.01 -15.81
CA GLU A 95 -2.40 -6.70 -16.77
C GLU A 95 -1.52 -7.77 -16.12
N SER A 96 -1.38 -7.76 -14.79
CA SER A 96 -0.53 -8.68 -14.05
C SER A 96 -1.33 -9.78 -13.35
N GLU A 97 -0.74 -10.98 -13.29
CA GLU A 97 -1.26 -12.11 -12.51
C GLU A 97 -0.97 -11.95 -11.00
N LEU A 98 -0.90 -10.71 -10.50
CA LEU A 98 -0.53 -10.40 -9.13
C LEU A 98 -1.54 -10.96 -8.14
N LEU A 99 -2.83 -10.73 -8.41
CA LEU A 99 -3.91 -11.21 -7.55
C LEU A 99 -3.98 -12.74 -7.54
N ASP A 100 -3.81 -13.38 -8.70
CA ASP A 100 -3.77 -14.85 -8.79
C ASP A 100 -2.64 -15.45 -7.94
N LYS A 101 -1.46 -14.82 -8.00
CA LYS A 101 -0.29 -15.21 -7.18
C LYS A 101 -0.57 -15.08 -5.69
N VAL A 102 -1.17 -13.98 -5.26
CA VAL A 102 -1.55 -13.76 -3.86
C VAL A 102 -2.62 -14.78 -3.43
N CYS A 103 -3.66 -14.98 -4.22
CA CYS A 103 -4.72 -15.95 -3.93
C CYS A 103 -4.19 -17.38 -3.82
N SER A 104 -3.34 -17.80 -4.76
CA SER A 104 -2.69 -19.10 -4.73
C SER A 104 -1.87 -19.28 -3.46
N TRP A 105 -1.11 -18.27 -3.05
CA TRP A 105 -0.32 -18.32 -1.82
C TRP A 105 -1.20 -18.34 -0.56
N CYS A 106 -2.27 -17.55 -0.53
CA CYS A 106 -3.24 -17.57 0.56
C CYS A 106 -3.88 -18.96 0.73
N SER A 107 -4.19 -19.67 -0.36
CA SER A 107 -4.77 -21.02 -0.27
C SER A 107 -3.87 -22.03 0.46
N VAL A 108 -2.55 -21.81 0.46
CA VAL A 108 -1.56 -22.66 1.12
C VAL A 108 -1.31 -22.26 2.57
N ASN A 109 -1.43 -20.95 2.88
CA ASN A 109 -0.99 -20.37 4.15
C ASN A 109 -2.15 -19.96 5.08
N VAL A 110 -3.32 -19.59 4.54
CA VAL A 110 -4.48 -19.13 5.32
C VAL A 110 -5.31 -20.31 5.86
N SER A 111 -5.40 -21.43 5.13
CA SER A 111 -6.08 -22.65 5.62
C SER A 111 -5.37 -23.33 6.81
N ALA A 112 -4.12 -22.95 7.10
CA ALA A 112 -3.35 -23.51 8.20
C ALA A 112 -3.61 -22.82 9.56
N HIS A 113 -4.25 -21.63 9.56
CA HIS A 113 -4.35 -20.78 10.75
C HIS A 113 -5.73 -20.82 11.45
N GLU A 114 -6.62 -21.72 11.01
CA GLU A 114 -8.00 -21.85 11.51
C GLU A 114 -8.26 -23.15 12.32
N LYS A 115 -7.21 -23.73 12.93
CA LYS A 115 -7.33 -24.88 13.86
C LYS A 115 -6.66 -24.62 15.19
#